data_AF-A0A955BZL4-F1
#
_entry.id   AF-A0A955BZL4-F1
#
_cell.length_a   1.000
_cell.length_b   1.000
_cell.length_c   1.000
_cell.angle_alpha   90.00
_cell.angle_beta   90.00
_cell.angle_gamma   90.00
#
_symmetry.space_group_name_H-M   'P 1'
#
loop_
_entity.id
_entity.type
_entity.pdbx_description
1 polymer ?
#
loop_
_entity_poly.entity_id
_entity_poly.type
_entity_poly.pdbx_seq_one_letter_code
_entity_poly.pdbx_strand_id
1 'polypeptide(L)'
;MAAPGKAEIVTFKADPSLLRAMRGIENRSAFIRNAVLAALENVCPLCRGSGMLSPRQREHWDAMTDSHSVAECSDCHEWHIVCEHAPRRKAHGRSAKK
;
A
#
# COMPACT_ATOMS: atom_id res chain seq x y z
N MET A 1 -9.73 -10.61 -21.61
CA MET A 1 -10.95 -10.08 -20.96
C MET A 1 -11.47 -11.16 -20.02
N ALA A 2 -11.16 -11.08 -18.72
CA ALA A 2 -11.68 -12.04 -17.74
C ALA A 2 -13.16 -11.74 -17.49
N ALA A 3 -14.01 -12.77 -17.49
CA ALA A 3 -15.44 -12.63 -17.19
C ALA A 3 -15.64 -12.04 -15.77
N PRO A 4 -16.70 -11.25 -15.53
CA PRO A 4 -16.97 -10.73 -14.19
C PRO A 4 -17.26 -11.92 -13.27
N GLY A 5 -16.29 -12.25 -12.41
CA GLY A 5 -16.47 -13.26 -11.37
C GLY A 5 -17.62 -12.85 -10.44
N LYS A 6 -18.38 -13.84 -9.96
CA LYS A 6 -19.42 -13.60 -8.95
C LYS A 6 -18.77 -12.93 -7.74
N ALA A 7 -19.38 -11.86 -7.24
CA ALA A 7 -18.91 -11.22 -6.01
C ALA A 7 -19.07 -12.19 -4.84
N GLU A 8 -18.00 -12.41 -4.07
CA GLU A 8 -18.05 -13.17 -2.84
C GLU A 8 -18.60 -12.31 -1.69
N ILE A 9 -19.42 -12.91 -0.83
CA ILE A 9 -20.00 -12.22 0.33
C ILE A 9 -19.06 -12.40 1.52
N VAL A 10 -18.51 -11.30 2.02
CA VAL A 10 -17.74 -11.25 3.26
C VAL A 10 -18.59 -10.61 4.35
N THR A 11 -18.81 -11.33 5.45
CA THR A 11 -19.51 -10.84 6.64
C THR A 11 -18.48 -10.55 7.73
N PHE A 12 -18.48 -9.33 8.27
CA PHE A 12 -17.67 -9.00 9.43
C PHE A 12 -18.53 -8.39 10.53
N LYS A 13 -18.12 -8.63 11.78
CA LYS A 13 -18.77 -8.08 12.96
C LYS A 13 -18.27 -6.65 13.17
N ALA A 14 -19.16 -5.67 13.03
CA ALA A 14 -18.87 -4.28 13.35
C ALA A 14 -19.10 -4.02 14.84
N ASP A 15 -18.14 -3.39 15.50
CA ASP A 15 -18.31 -2.96 16.88
C ASP A 15 -19.22 -1.71 16.96
N PRO A 16 -19.78 -1.39 18.14
CA PRO A 16 -20.69 -0.27 18.27
C PRO A 16 -20.08 1.09 17.90
N SER A 17 -18.77 1.28 18.03
CA SER A 17 -18.13 2.55 17.66
C SER A 17 -18.11 2.74 16.15
N LEU A 18 -17.79 1.68 15.38
CA LEU A 18 -17.84 1.71 13.92
C LEU A 18 -19.27 1.95 13.41
N LEU A 19 -20.26 1.26 13.98
CA LEU A 19 -21.66 1.47 13.61
C LEU A 19 -22.13 2.92 13.84
N ARG A 20 -21.68 3.54 14.93
CA ARG A 20 -21.99 4.94 15.24
C ARG A 20 -21.33 5.90 14.26
N ALA A 21 -20.07 5.64 13.89
CA ALA A 21 -19.32 6.45 12.93
C ALA A 21 -19.91 6.36 11.51
N MET A 22 -20.52 5.22 11.17
CA MET A 22 -21.16 5.00 9.87
C MET A 22 -22.60 5.52 9.76
N ARG A 23 -23.13 6.20 10.80
CA ARG A 23 -24.48 6.77 10.75
C ARG A 23 -24.56 7.89 9.71
N GLY A 24 -25.64 7.92 8.93
CA GLY A 24 -25.83 8.90 7.85
C GLY A 24 -25.20 8.50 6.50
N ILE A 25 -24.38 7.43 6.45
CA ILE A 25 -23.88 6.89 5.18
C ILE A 25 -25.01 6.11 4.50
N GLU A 26 -25.50 6.58 3.36
CA GLU A 26 -26.58 5.96 2.59
C GLU A 26 -26.22 4.56 2.10
N ASN A 27 -25.03 4.38 1.51
CA ASN A 27 -24.56 3.08 1.02
C ASN A 27 -23.31 2.62 1.78
N ARG A 28 -23.54 1.99 2.94
CA ARG A 28 -22.50 1.48 3.82
C ARG A 28 -21.59 0.46 3.13
N SER A 29 -22.15 -0.44 2.33
CA SER A 29 -21.36 -1.46 1.62
C SER A 29 -20.41 -0.86 0.59
N ALA A 30 -20.87 0.13 -0.18
CA ALA A 30 -20.00 0.84 -1.13
C ALA A 30 -18.91 1.61 -0.40
N PHE A 31 -19.26 2.31 0.69
CA PHE A 31 -18.28 3.01 1.53
C PHE A 31 -17.20 2.06 2.08
N ILE A 32 -17.61 0.93 2.67
CA ILE A 32 -16.68 -0.06 3.22
C ILE A 32 -15.78 -0.63 2.12
N ARG A 33 -16.33 -1.02 0.96
CA ARG A 33 -15.52 -1.55 -0.14
C ARG A 33 -14.45 -0.55 -0.58
N ASN A 34 -14.83 0.70 -0.80
CA ASN A 34 -13.89 1.74 -1.24
C ASN A 34 -12.84 2.02 -0.16
N ALA A 35 -13.23 2.06 1.11
CA ALA A 35 -12.29 2.24 2.22
C ALA A 35 -11.29 1.09 2.32
N VAL A 36 -11.74 -0.16 2.15
CA VAL A 36 -10.85 -1.34 2.17
C VAL A 36 -9.92 -1.35 0.96
N LEU A 37 -10.42 -1.05 -0.25
CA LEU A 37 -9.59 -0.97 -1.44
C LEU A 37 -8.51 0.11 -1.30
N ALA A 38 -8.89 1.32 -0.86
CA ALA A 38 -7.96 2.41 -0.62
C ALA A 38 -6.93 2.05 0.47
N ALA A 39 -7.34 1.36 1.52
CA ALA A 39 -6.41 0.88 2.53
C ALA A 39 -5.39 -0.10 1.93
N LEU A 40 -5.85 -1.08 1.13
CA LEU A 40 -4.99 -2.09 0.50
C LEU A 40 -3.99 -1.50 -0.50
N GLU A 41 -4.36 -0.46 -1.24
CA GLU A 41 -3.44 0.26 -2.15
C GLU A 41 -2.28 0.94 -1.40
N ASN A 42 -2.49 1.29 -0.14
CA ASN A 42 -1.50 1.97 0.71
C ASN A 42 -0.82 1.02 1.73
N VAL A 43 -1.14 -0.27 1.70
CA VAL A 43 -0.54 -1.25 2.60
C VAL A 43 0.92 -1.51 2.19
N CYS A 44 1.83 -1.42 3.17
CA CYS A 44 3.23 -1.81 2.95
C CYS A 44 3.29 -3.26 2.45
N PRO A 45 3.86 -3.52 1.25
CA PRO A 45 3.82 -4.83 0.61
C PRO A 45 4.66 -5.87 1.37
N LEU A 46 5.62 -5.43 2.19
CA LEU A 46 6.49 -6.31 2.94
C LEU A 46 5.84 -6.80 4.23
N CYS A 47 5.39 -5.88 5.10
CA CYS A 47 4.76 -6.23 6.37
C CYS A 47 3.26 -6.54 6.23
N ARG A 48 2.66 -6.27 5.07
CA ARG A 48 1.22 -6.42 4.79
C ARG A 48 0.35 -5.66 5.78
N GLY A 49 0.82 -4.49 6.19
CA GLY A 49 0.08 -3.59 7.08
C GLY A 49 0.21 -3.91 8.57
N SER A 50 1.00 -4.90 8.96
CA SER A 50 1.26 -5.20 10.38
C SER A 50 2.11 -4.14 11.10
N GLY A 51 2.86 -3.33 10.34
CA GLY A 51 3.87 -2.41 10.88
C GLY A 51 5.12 -3.09 11.45
N MET A 52 5.18 -4.43 11.47
CA MET A 52 6.28 -5.21 12.05
C MET A 52 6.66 -6.38 11.16
N LEU A 53 7.97 -6.63 11.00
CA LEU A 53 8.46 -7.83 10.31
C LEU A 53 8.59 -8.99 11.29
N SER A 54 8.13 -10.18 10.89
CA SER A 54 8.51 -11.41 11.58
C SER A 54 10.03 -11.65 11.50
N PRO A 55 10.62 -12.48 12.39
CA PRO A 55 12.06 -12.76 12.35
C PRO A 55 12.55 -13.24 10.98
N ARG A 56 11.81 -14.13 10.33
CA ARG A 56 12.13 -14.60 8.97
C ARG A 56 12.03 -13.50 7.92
N GLN A 57 11.01 -12.64 8.00
CA GLN A 57 10.92 -11.50 7.08
C GLN A 57 12.05 -10.49 7.31
N ARG A 58 12.54 -10.33 8.55
CA ARG A 58 13.71 -9.50 8.86
C ARG A 58 14.96 -10.06 8.18
N GLU A 59 15.23 -11.36 8.32
CA GLU A 59 16.35 -12.02 7.62
C GLU A 59 16.33 -11.76 6.10
N HIS A 60 15.16 -11.89 5.48
CA HIS A 60 15.00 -11.59 4.05
C HIS A 60 15.15 -10.11 3.70
N TRP A 61 14.68 -9.21 4.58
CA TRP A 61 14.85 -7.77 4.40
C TRP A 61 16.32 -7.38 4.47
N ASP A 62 17.05 -7.90 5.46
CA ASP A 62 18.46 -7.58 5.66
C ASP A 62 19.30 -7.99 4.43
N ALA A 63 19.07 -9.20 3.91
CA ALA A 63 19.71 -9.68 2.68
C ALA A 63 19.35 -8.84 1.44
N MET A 64 18.14 -8.28 1.38
CA MET A 64 17.75 -7.37 0.30
C MET A 64 18.49 -6.04 0.41
N THR A 65 18.65 -5.53 1.64
CA THR A 65 19.31 -4.25 1.88
C THR A 65 20.82 -4.26 1.67
N ASP A 66 21.44 -5.43 1.52
CA ASP A 66 22.84 -5.56 1.11
C ASP A 66 23.13 -4.97 -0.27
N SER A 67 22.12 -4.86 -1.13
CA SER A 67 22.22 -4.34 -2.50
C SER A 67 21.21 -3.24 -2.82
N HIS A 68 20.40 -2.87 -1.83
CA HIS A 68 19.34 -1.89 -1.93
C HIS A 68 19.33 -0.98 -0.70
N SER A 69 19.37 0.33 -0.89
CA SER A 69 19.28 1.29 0.21
C SER A 69 17.92 1.99 0.23
N VAL A 70 17.52 2.50 1.38
CA VAL A 70 16.37 3.41 1.50
C VAL A 70 16.91 4.83 1.51
N ALA A 71 16.45 5.66 0.57
CA ALA A 71 16.87 7.05 0.43
C ALA A 71 15.65 7.98 0.36
N GLU A 72 15.87 9.26 0.66
CA GLU A 72 14.85 10.29 0.47
C GLU A 72 14.97 10.87 -0.95
N CYS A 73 13.84 11.01 -1.65
CA CYS A 73 13.82 11.60 -2.98
C CYS A 73 14.05 13.12 -2.90
N SER A 74 15.00 13.64 -3.67
CA SER A 74 15.31 15.09 -3.69
C SER A 74 14.24 15.98 -4.34
N ASP A 75 13.33 15.41 -5.14
CA ASP A 75 12.28 16.17 -5.83
C ASP A 75 10.98 16.28 -5.02
N CYS A 76 10.59 15.20 -4.33
CA CYS A 76 9.30 15.14 -3.61
C CYS A 76 9.42 14.78 -2.13
N HIS A 77 10.63 14.56 -1.60
CA HIS A 77 10.89 14.23 -0.20
C HIS A 77 10.27 12.92 0.31
N GLU A 78 9.82 12.06 -0.60
CA GLU A 78 9.30 10.75 -0.24
C GLU A 78 10.42 9.70 -0.18
N TRP A 79 10.26 8.75 0.74
CA TRP A 79 11.21 7.65 0.91
C TRP A 79 11.02 6.59 -0.17
N HIS A 80 12.12 6.15 -0.77
CA HIS A 80 12.10 5.10 -1.78
C HIS A 80 13.28 4.14 -1.64
N ILE A 81 13.14 2.95 -2.24
CA ILE A 81 14.19 1.94 -2.27
C ILE A 81 15.02 2.16 -3.54
N VAL A 82 16.33 2.26 -3.37
CA VAL A 82 17.33 2.47 -4.42
C VAL A 82 18.10 1.17 -4.61
N CYS A 83 18.05 0.61 -5.82
CA CYS A 83 18.90 -0.52 -6.21
C CYS A 83 20.26 -0.01 -6.67
N GLU A 84 21.34 -0.49 -6.07
CA GLU A 84 22.71 -0.08 -6.43
C GLU A 84 23.14 -0.61 -7.80
N HIS A 85 22.51 -1.69 -8.25
CA HIS A 85 22.80 -2.35 -9.53
C HIS A 85 21.92 -1.84 -10.69
N ALA A 86 20.89 -1.05 -10.40
CA ALA A 86 19.97 -0.58 -11.43
C ALA A 86 20.56 0.63 -12.19
N PRO A 87 20.41 0.69 -13.52
CA PRO A 87 20.68 1.92 -14.25
C PRO A 87 19.78 3.03 -13.71
N ARG A 88 20.34 4.23 -13.47
CA ARG A 88 19.59 5.36 -12.91
C ARG A 88 18.36 5.70 -13.78
N ARG A 89 17.19 5.27 -13.35
CA ARG A 89 15.90 5.63 -13.96
C ARG A 89 15.32 6.82 -13.20
N LYS A 90 14.96 7.88 -13.93
CA LYS A 90 14.28 9.03 -13.34
C LYS A 90 12.82 8.68 -13.09
N ALA A 91 12.41 8.59 -11.83
CA ALA A 91 11.01 8.44 -11.44
C ALA A 91 10.23 9.75 -11.66
N HIS A 92 10.90 10.90 -11.47
CA HIS A 92 10.33 12.22 -11.72
C HIS A 92 10.78 12.71 -13.11
N GLY A 93 9.88 12.59 -14.08
CA GLY A 93 10.02 13.22 -15.38
C GLY A 93 9.66 14.70 -15.26
N ARG A 94 10.66 15.59 -15.11
CA ARG A 94 10.44 16.98 -15.53
C ARG A 94 10.19 16.95 -17.04
N SER A 95 8.93 17.18 -17.44
CA SER A 95 8.64 17.65 -18.79
C SER A 95 9.50 18.89 -19.00
N ALA A 96 10.49 18.79 -19.87
CA ALA A 96 11.15 19.96 -20.44
C ALA A 96 10.06 20.73 -21.21
N LYS A 97 9.49 21.76 -20.59
CA LYS A 97 8.55 22.66 -21.24
C LYS A 97 9.16 24.06 -21.29
N LYS A 98 9.47 24.43 -22.54
CA LYS A 98 9.95 25.71 -23.09
C LYS A 98 11.41 26.07 -22.89
#